data_AF-A0A649UZ39-F1
#
_entry.id   AF-A0A649UZ39-F1
#
_cell.length_a   1.000
_cell.length_b   1.000
_cell.length_c   1.000
_cell.angle_alpha   90.00
_cell.angle_beta   90.00
_cell.angle_gamma   90.00
#
_symmetry.space_group_name_H-M   'P 1'
#
loop_
_entity.id
_entity.type
_entity.pdbx_description
1 polymer ?
#
loop_
_entity_poly.entity_id
_entity_poly.type
_entity_poly.pdbx_seq_one_letter_code
_entity_poly.pdbx_strand_id
1 'polypeptide(L)'
;IFQGTFIGSHGEIIGDTTREQLSVGFKNLLKVTYKLSIHYMLNFAAAGMVFTFVDCNLATIRAKDDDINTVLAGGLSGFCFGVLLKIRQPIKVIIKSGRNGAIGFALMAYLFDK
;
A
#
# COMPACT_ATOMS: atom_id res chain seq x y z
N ILE A 1 6.34 -10.68 1.55
CA ILE A 1 7.48 -11.63 1.52
C ILE A 1 7.23 -12.76 0.53
N PHE A 2 6.18 -13.58 0.69
CA PHE A 2 5.91 -14.72 -0.22
C PHE A 2 5.80 -14.35 -1.70
N GLN A 3 5.17 -13.21 -2.03
CA GLN A 3 4.97 -12.79 -3.42
C GLN A 3 6.27 -12.46 -4.16
N GLY A 4 7.27 -11.90 -3.46
CA GLY A 4 8.61 -11.68 -4.02
C GLY A 4 9.37 -12.99 -4.26
N THR A 5 9.15 -13.99 -3.40
CA THR A 5 9.70 -15.34 -3.56
C THR A 5 9.15 -16.04 -4.80
N PHE A 6 7.84 -15.98 -5.03
CA PHE A 6 7.24 -16.57 -6.22
C PHE A 6 7.64 -15.82 -7.51
N ILE A 7 7.67 -14.49 -7.51
CA ILE A 7 8.03 -13.70 -8.70
C ILE A 7 9.52 -13.84 -9.06
N GLY A 8 10.40 -14.01 -8.06
CA GLY A 8 11.84 -14.20 -8.27
C GLY A 8 12.23 -15.61 -8.70
N SER A 9 11.38 -16.62 -8.47
CA SER A 9 11.66 -18.03 -8.79
C SER A 9 10.93 -18.55 -10.03
N HIS A 10 9.95 -17.82 -10.57
CA HIS A 10 9.27 -18.19 -11.80
C HIS A 10 10.06 -17.73 -13.03
N GLY A 11 10.72 -18.68 -13.70
CA GLY A 11 10.73 -18.66 -15.18
C GLY A 11 12.06 -18.99 -15.87
N GLU A 12 13.21 -18.85 -15.22
CA GLU A 12 14.49 -19.06 -15.91
C GLU A 12 15.47 -19.84 -15.03
N ILE A 13 15.46 -21.15 -15.21
CA ILE A 13 16.46 -22.04 -14.61
C ILE A 13 17.73 -21.90 -15.44
N ILE A 14 18.59 -20.94 -15.07
CA ILE A 14 19.86 -20.68 -15.76
C ILE A 14 20.96 -21.46 -15.03
N GLY A 15 21.60 -22.40 -15.74
CA GLY A 15 22.77 -23.15 -15.28
C GLY A 15 22.63 -24.67 -15.44
N ASP A 16 23.75 -25.35 -15.69
CA ASP A 16 23.80 -26.80 -15.91
C ASP A 16 23.84 -27.60 -14.59
N THR A 17 24.10 -26.92 -13.46
CA THR A 17 24.15 -27.54 -12.13
C THR A 17 23.15 -26.94 -11.15
N THR A 18 22.62 -27.76 -10.24
CA THR A 18 21.68 -27.33 -9.18
C THR A 18 22.25 -26.23 -8.28
N ARG A 19 23.57 -26.19 -8.09
CA ARG A 19 24.25 -25.17 -7.28
C ARG A 19 24.27 -23.80 -7.95
N GLU A 20 24.47 -23.76 -9.27
CA GLU A 20 24.42 -22.51 -10.04
C GLU A 20 22.99 -21.98 -10.13
N GLN A 21 22.01 -22.86 -10.37
CA GLN A 21 20.59 -22.51 -10.41
C GLN A 21 20.14 -21.88 -9.09
N LEU A 22 20.57 -22.43 -7.94
CA LEU A 22 20.25 -21.87 -6.63
C LEU A 22 20.91 -20.50 -6.40
N SER A 23 22.17 -20.34 -6.80
CA SER A 23 22.92 -19.08 -6.64
C SER A 23 22.32 -17.95 -7.49
N VAL A 24 21.97 -18.24 -8.75
CA VAL A 24 21.35 -17.28 -9.67
C VAL A 24 19.93 -16.95 -9.21
N GLY A 25 19.14 -17.97 -8.83
CA GLY A 25 17.80 -17.77 -8.27
C GLY A 25 17.81 -16.91 -7.01
N PHE A 26 18.76 -17.14 -6.09
CA PHE A 26 18.88 -16.34 -4.87
C PHE A 26 19.28 -14.89 -5.16
N LYS A 27 20.19 -14.64 -6.10
CA LYS A 27 20.56 -13.27 -6.52
C LYS A 27 19.39 -12.53 -7.15
N ASN A 28 18.63 -13.19 -8.01
CA ASN A 28 17.45 -12.61 -8.64
C ASN A 28 16.34 -12.35 -7.63
N LEU A 29 16.11 -13.29 -6.71
CA LEU A 29 15.20 -13.14 -5.58
C LEU A 29 15.52 -11.89 -4.75
N LEU A 30 16.79 -11.72 -4.36
CA LEU A 30 17.21 -10.56 -3.58
C LEU A 30 16.97 -9.26 -4.35
N LYS A 31 17.31 -9.21 -5.65
CA LYS A 31 17.12 -8.02 -6.50
C LYS A 31 15.63 -7.65 -6.65
N VAL A 32 14.76 -8.64 -6.88
CA VAL A 32 13.31 -8.44 -7.00
C VAL A 32 12.73 -8.02 -5.65
N THR A 33 13.12 -8.69 -4.57
CA THR A 33 12.65 -8.41 -3.21
C THR A 33 13.03 -6.99 -2.79
N TYR A 34 14.25 -6.55 -3.09
CA TYR A 34 14.71 -5.19 -2.80
C TYR A 34 13.93 -4.11 -3.55
N LYS A 35 13.68 -4.29 -4.86
CA LYS A 35 12.85 -3.35 -5.61
C LYS A 35 11.42 -3.31 -5.07
N LEU A 36 10.85 -4.47 -4.79
CA LEU A 36 9.50 -4.61 -4.29
C LEU A 36 9.35 -3.98 -2.90
N SER A 37 10.32 -4.18 -2.00
CA SER A 37 10.29 -3.60 -0.66
C SER A 37 10.32 -2.07 -0.71
N ILE A 38 11.16 -1.48 -1.55
CA ILE A 38 11.19 -0.02 -1.73
C ILE A 38 9.85 0.50 -2.25
N HIS A 39 9.25 -0.15 -3.24
CA HIS A 39 7.94 0.25 -3.76
C HIS A 39 6.85 0.18 -2.69
N TYR A 40 6.80 -0.89 -1.89
CA TYR A 40 5.84 -0.98 -0.78
C TYR A 40 6.11 0.08 0.28
N MET A 41 7.36 0.26 0.69
CA MET A 41 7.74 1.27 1.69
C MET A 41 7.30 2.67 1.26
N LEU A 42 7.54 3.06 0.01
CA LEU A 42 7.11 4.35 -0.53
C LEU A 42 5.58 4.50 -0.54
N ASN A 43 4.85 3.44 -0.92
CA ASN A 43 3.40 3.46 -0.90
C ASN A 43 2.83 3.59 0.52
N PHE A 44 3.39 2.86 1.49
CA PHE A 44 2.97 2.96 2.90
C PHE A 44 3.33 4.32 3.50
N ALA A 45 4.51 4.86 3.20
CA ALA A 45 4.91 6.19 3.64
C ALA A 45 3.99 7.27 3.08
N ALA A 46 3.63 7.19 1.79
CA ALA A 46 2.68 8.10 1.16
C ALA A 46 1.29 7.99 1.79
N ALA A 47 0.79 6.77 2.04
CA ALA A 47 -0.50 6.58 2.70
C ALA A 47 -0.51 7.15 4.14
N GLY A 48 0.56 6.91 4.91
CA GLY A 48 0.72 7.45 6.26
C GLY A 48 0.82 8.96 6.30
N MET A 49 1.53 9.58 5.36
CA MET A 49 1.62 11.04 5.23
C MET A 49 0.25 11.66 4.93
N VAL A 50 -0.53 11.06 4.01
CA VAL A 50 -1.87 11.57 3.68
C VAL A 50 -2.81 11.41 4.87
N PHE A 51 -2.76 10.28 5.57
CA PHE A 51 -3.58 10.06 6.76
C PHE A 51 -3.27 11.07 7.87
N THR A 52 -2.00 11.20 8.27
CA THR A 52 -1.58 12.14 9.32
C THR A 52 -1.89 13.60 8.96
N PHE A 53 -1.74 13.97 7.69
CA PHE A 53 -2.13 15.30 7.22
C PHE A 53 -3.64 15.54 7.36
N VAL A 54 -4.48 14.60 6.90
CA VAL A 54 -5.94 14.74 6.99
C VAL A 54 -6.39 14.77 8.46
N ASP A 55 -5.87 13.87 9.28
CA ASP A 55 -6.23 13.74 10.68
C ASP A 55 -5.88 15.00 11.49
N CYS A 56 -4.66 15.53 11.31
CA CYS A 56 -4.23 16.77 11.96
C CYS A 56 -5.09 17.99 11.57
N ASN A 57 -5.45 18.11 10.29
CA ASN A 57 -6.36 19.17 9.84
C ASN A 57 -7.77 18.99 10.43
N LEU A 58 -8.26 17.75 10.53
CA LEU A 58 -9.59 17.46 11.06
C LEU A 58 -9.67 17.71 12.57
N ALA A 59 -8.63 17.32 13.32
CA ALA A 59 -8.48 17.64 14.74
C ALA A 59 -8.44 19.16 14.98
N THR A 60 -7.74 19.92 14.13
CA THR A 60 -7.69 21.39 14.22
C THR A 60 -9.05 22.04 14.00
N ILE A 61 -9.83 21.55 13.02
CA ILE A 61 -11.14 22.13 12.69
C ILE A 61 -12.19 21.79 13.74
N ARG A 62 -12.17 20.56 14.27
CA ARG A 62 -13.23 20.04 15.13
C ARG A 62 -12.94 20.17 16.62
N ALA A 63 -11.65 20.32 17.00
CA ALA A 63 -11.15 20.42 18.37
C ALA A 63 -11.74 19.35 19.33
N LYS A 64 -12.03 18.17 18.79
CA LYS A 64 -12.58 17.01 19.49
C LYS A 64 -11.93 15.75 18.98
N ASP A 65 -11.42 14.95 19.90
CA ASP A 65 -10.91 13.61 19.64
C ASP A 65 -12.03 12.61 19.95
N ASP A 66 -12.86 12.34 18.94
CA ASP A 66 -13.93 11.35 18.95
C ASP A 66 -13.60 10.26 17.90
N ASP A 67 -13.97 9.00 18.13
CA ASP A 67 -13.76 7.87 17.19
C ASP A 67 -14.31 8.17 15.77
N ILE A 68 -15.35 8.99 15.69
CA ILE A 68 -15.97 9.41 14.42
C ILE A 68 -15.00 10.25 13.58
N ASN A 69 -14.13 11.03 14.23
CA ASN A 69 -13.12 11.87 13.59
C ASN A 69 -12.05 11.01 12.92
N THR A 70 -11.56 9.99 13.62
CA THR A 70 -10.57 9.03 13.10
C THR A 70 -11.13 8.22 11.93
N VAL A 71 -12.40 7.78 12.01
CA VAL A 71 -13.07 7.05 10.91
C VAL A 71 -13.24 7.95 9.68
N LEU A 72 -13.61 9.22 9.87
CA LEU A 72 -13.70 10.19 8.79
C LEU A 72 -12.32 10.49 8.17
N ALA A 73 -11.29 10.66 8.99
CA ALA A 73 -9.91 10.85 8.52
C ALA A 73 -9.41 9.64 7.73
N GLY A 74 -9.68 8.42 8.23
CA GLY A 74 -9.40 7.17 7.53
C GLY A 74 -10.13 7.07 6.18
N GLY A 75 -11.42 7.36 6.16
CA GLY A 75 -12.22 7.34 4.92
C GLY A 75 -11.74 8.36 3.88
N LEU A 76 -11.47 9.60 4.29
CA LEU A 76 -11.01 10.68 3.40
C LEU A 76 -9.60 10.42 2.85
N SER A 77 -8.67 10.00 3.71
CA SER A 77 -7.31 9.66 3.31
C SER A 77 -7.28 8.44 2.38
N GLY A 78 -8.07 7.40 2.68
CA GLY A 78 -8.21 6.22 1.83
C GLY A 78 -8.83 6.52 0.46
N PHE A 79 -9.80 7.43 0.40
CA PHE A 79 -10.34 7.91 -0.88
C PHE A 79 -9.28 8.65 -1.69
N CYS A 80 -8.60 9.62 -1.06
CA CYS A 80 -7.57 10.43 -1.71
C CYS A 80 -6.43 9.55 -2.24
N PHE A 81 -5.93 8.63 -1.42
CA PHE A 81 -4.88 7.69 -1.80
C PHE A 81 -5.33 6.75 -2.93
N GLY A 82 -6.56 6.22 -2.88
CA GLY A 82 -7.12 5.36 -3.92
C GLY A 82 -7.32 6.06 -5.27
N VAL A 83 -7.59 7.37 -5.25
CA VAL A 83 -7.66 8.21 -6.45
C VAL A 83 -6.27 8.53 -6.99
N LEU A 84 -5.34 8.93 -6.12
CA LEU A 84 -3.96 9.28 -6.50
C LEU A 84 -3.23 8.11 -7.19
N LEU A 85 -3.39 6.88 -6.68
CA LEU A 85 -2.77 5.69 -7.25
C LEU A 85 -3.27 5.37 -8.67
N LYS A 86 -4.47 5.82 -9.05
CA LYS A 86 -5.10 5.46 -10.33
C LYS A 86 -5.47 6.67 -11.17
N ILE A 87 -4.86 7.82 -10.94
CA ILE A 87 -5.20 9.08 -11.63
C ILE A 87 -5.07 9.00 -13.15
N ARG A 88 -4.25 8.08 -13.68
CA ARG A 88 -4.06 7.83 -15.12
C ARG A 88 -5.04 6.82 -15.73
N GLN A 89 -5.96 6.27 -14.95
CA GLN A 89 -6.94 5.28 -15.39
C GLN A 89 -8.30 5.93 -15.70
N PRO A 90 -9.21 5.26 -16.42
CA PRO A 90 -10.54 5.81 -16.68
C PRO A 90 -11.30 6.13 -15.39
N ILE A 91 -12.10 7.20 -15.44
CA ILE A 91 -12.87 7.76 -14.29
C ILE A 91 -13.66 6.68 -13.54
N LYS A 92 -14.25 5.70 -14.25
CA LYS A 92 -14.99 4.58 -13.64
C LYS A 92 -14.12 3.75 -12.69
N VAL A 93 -12.85 3.55 -13.03
CA VAL A 93 -11.90 2.79 -12.21
C VAL A 93 -11.35 3.65 -11.07
N ILE A 94 -11.18 4.96 -11.28
CA ILE A 94 -10.80 5.92 -10.24
C ILE A 94 -11.84 5.92 -9.13
N ILE A 95 -13.12 6.13 -9.46
CA ILE A 95 -14.20 6.19 -8.47
C ILE A 95 -14.34 4.85 -7.72
N LYS A 96 -14.30 3.72 -8.45
CA LYS A 96 -14.37 2.39 -7.83
C LYS A 96 -13.22 2.15 -6.86
N SER A 97 -12.02 2.62 -7.21
CA SER A 97 -10.82 2.41 -6.38
C SER A 97 -10.79 3.36 -5.19
N GLY A 98 -11.19 4.62 -5.36
CA GLY A 98 -11.39 5.57 -4.27
C GLY A 98 -12.43 5.06 -3.26
N ARG A 99 -13.57 4.55 -3.73
CA ARG A 99 -14.59 3.97 -2.84
C ARG A 99 -14.06 2.76 -2.05
N ASN A 100 -13.38 1.83 -2.73
CA ASN A 100 -12.82 0.67 -2.05
C ASN A 100 -11.72 1.06 -1.06
N GLY A 101 -10.91 2.08 -1.39
CA GLY A 101 -9.91 2.65 -0.48
C GLY A 101 -10.54 3.31 0.74
N ALA A 102 -11.59 4.12 0.55
CA ALA A 102 -12.32 4.77 1.64
C ALA A 102 -12.89 3.75 2.62
N ILE A 103 -13.55 2.70 2.12
CA ILE A 103 -14.14 1.64 2.97
C ILE A 103 -13.04 0.91 3.74
N GLY A 104 -11.95 0.51 3.07
CA GLY A 104 -10.87 -0.23 3.71
C GLY A 104 -10.16 0.56 4.81
N PHE A 105 -9.85 1.83 4.55
CA PHE A 105 -9.18 2.68 5.53
C PHE A 105 -10.12 3.14 6.66
N ALA A 106 -11.40 3.40 6.38
CA ALA A 106 -12.39 3.70 7.42
C ALA A 106 -12.59 2.52 8.38
N LEU A 107 -12.68 1.30 7.84
CA LEU A 107 -12.75 0.09 8.66
C LEU A 107 -11.48 -0.12 9.49
N MET A 108 -10.32 0.14 8.91
CA MET A 108 -9.06 0.01 9.64
C MET A 108 -8.92 1.04 10.76
N ALA A 109 -9.31 2.29 10.51
CA ALA A 109 -9.35 3.34 11.53
C ALA A 109 -10.29 2.96 12.68
N TYR A 110 -11.50 2.48 12.36
CA TYR A 110 -12.44 2.00 13.37
C TYR A 110 -11.90 0.82 14.20
N LEU A 111 -11.15 -0.09 13.57
CA LEU A 111 -10.55 -1.23 14.25
C LEU A 111 -9.35 -0.85 15.13
N PHE A 112 -8.69 0.27 14.85
CA PHE A 112 -7.58 0.76 15.67
C PHE A 112 -8.04 1.57 16.90
N ASP A 113 -9.19 2.23 16.82
CA ASP A 113 -9.76 2.97 17.95
C ASP A 113 -10.48 2.09 18.98
N LYS A 114 -10.77 0.82 18.64
CA LYS A 114 -11.49 -0.12 19.50
C LYS A 114 -10.58 -1.17 20.14
#